data_AF-A0AAV1YJ80-F1
#
_entry.id   AF-A0AAV1YJ80-F1
#
_cell.length_a   1.000
_cell.length_b   1.000
_cell.length_c   1.000
_cell.angle_alpha   90.00
_cell.angle_beta   90.00
_cell.angle_gamma   90.00
#
_symmetry.space_group_name_H-M   'P 1'
#
loop_
_entity.id
_entity.type
_entity.pdbx_description
1 polymer ?
#
loop_
_entity_poly.entity_id
_entity_poly.type
_entity_poly.pdbx_seq_one_letter_code
_entity_poly.pdbx_strand_id
1 'polypeptide(L)'
;MTTKGCNGDEIDDAATANHHGSYLRNEIECIIREESSPCEVMDFTLSTTNQGPLEEENSNHDLQESPIHDPVGRRESTIEPTCAACSMEWSIQLEKGLRSSKPGVHIQTILQMGLRLQQWSTELERDVASNSMPGLVPGEDRLFANAILLRLADAFRGGDKEVRLSVVKVFLLERKHRENRKHKQCKGLLSKARVANHLELLNRVKSVYDTGDLESKALALVLFGCWAGFSNDNAQIRYLILSSLICPHDCEAQASIFAAGCFCEISDDFACVTMEMLFNMMSSPAVTLSVKLTAAQVFARFKCSYSTAIKAFKTGLVLVMNSSDEDFSVAMLFSLSELASNFTLLTSNQVDFLGSFLTQERTSRLQETALRCLRFLFKKGRCQYPIEHLSSIEKCVTKPSMFT
;
A
#
# COMPACT_ATOMS: atom_id res chain seq x y z
N MET A 1 34.03 -44.09 40.66
CA MET A 1 32.81 -43.40 41.13
C MET A 1 32.97 -41.92 40.79
N THR A 2 32.87 -41.56 39.50
CA THR A 2 31.69 -41.00 38.81
C THR A 2 31.23 -39.65 39.35
N THR A 3 31.78 -38.62 38.70
CA THR A 3 31.24 -37.27 38.57
C THR A 3 30.13 -37.25 37.50
N LYS A 4 29.03 -36.55 37.78
CA LYS A 4 27.99 -36.04 36.85
C LYS A 4 27.45 -34.79 37.52
N GLY A 5 27.41 -33.59 36.93
CA GLY A 5 27.22 -33.24 35.53
C GLY A 5 25.90 -32.47 35.46
N CYS A 6 25.91 -31.21 35.91
CA CYS A 6 24.84 -30.24 35.64
C CYS A 6 25.28 -29.42 34.42
N ASN A 7 24.43 -29.38 33.38
CA ASN A 7 24.20 -28.25 32.47
C ASN A 7 23.59 -28.73 31.16
N GLY A 8 22.60 -27.97 30.69
CA GLY A 8 22.00 -28.09 29.37
C GLY A 8 20.48 -28.13 29.51
N ASP A 9 19.84 -26.96 29.40
CA ASP A 9 18.47 -26.79 28.88
C ASP A 9 17.98 -25.31 28.91
N GLU A 10 18.75 -24.35 29.44
CA GLU A 10 18.33 -22.92 29.48
C GLU A 10 18.87 -22.01 28.36
N ILE A 11 19.64 -22.52 27.38
CA ILE A 11 20.32 -21.67 26.37
C ILE A 11 19.59 -21.65 25.01
N ASP A 12 18.75 -22.65 24.69
CA ASP A 12 18.12 -22.74 23.35
C ASP A 12 16.83 -21.92 23.17
N ASP A 13 16.14 -21.54 24.25
CA ASP A 13 14.90 -20.73 24.18
C ASP A 13 15.17 -19.24 23.89
N ALA A 14 16.33 -18.71 24.29
CA ALA A 14 16.68 -17.31 24.07
C ALA A 14 17.11 -17.03 22.62
N ALA A 15 17.77 -17.99 21.97
CA ALA A 15 18.28 -17.85 20.61
C ALA A 15 17.17 -17.92 19.55
N THR A 16 16.19 -18.82 19.73
CA THR A 16 15.02 -18.95 18.85
C THR A 16 14.06 -17.76 18.99
N ALA A 17 13.85 -17.23 20.20
CA ALA A 17 13.07 -16.01 20.41
C ALA A 17 13.68 -14.78 19.71
N ASN A 18 15.01 -14.66 19.69
CA ASN A 18 15.73 -13.56 19.04
C ASN A 18 15.72 -13.69 17.51
N HIS A 19 15.73 -14.92 16.99
CA HIS A 19 15.63 -15.20 15.55
C HIS A 19 14.22 -14.98 15.00
N HIS A 20 13.19 -15.25 15.80
CA HIS A 20 11.78 -15.06 15.42
C HIS A 20 11.34 -13.59 15.54
N GLY A 21 11.82 -12.87 16.56
CA GLY A 21 11.60 -11.41 16.67
C GLY A 21 12.30 -10.59 15.57
N SER A 22 13.48 -11.03 15.12
CA SER A 22 14.15 -10.39 13.97
C SER A 22 13.43 -10.65 12.64
N TYR A 23 12.87 -11.85 12.44
CA TYR A 23 12.06 -12.16 11.26
C TYR A 23 10.81 -11.26 11.13
N LEU A 24 10.01 -11.17 12.20
CA LEU A 24 8.77 -10.38 12.19
C LEU A 24 9.04 -8.89 12.05
N ARG A 25 10.10 -8.38 12.68
CA ARG A 25 10.56 -7.01 12.49
C ARG A 25 10.92 -6.74 11.03
N ASN A 26 11.72 -7.62 10.41
CA ASN A 26 12.08 -7.50 9.00
C ASN A 26 10.84 -7.54 8.10
N GLU A 27 9.84 -8.33 8.46
CA GLU A 27 8.61 -8.45 7.69
C GLU A 27 7.70 -7.23 7.82
N ILE A 28 7.63 -6.62 9.02
CA ILE A 28 6.96 -5.33 9.24
C ILE A 28 7.69 -4.21 8.48
N GLU A 29 9.03 -4.17 8.54
CA GLU A 29 9.83 -3.23 7.77
C GLU A 29 9.65 -3.43 6.26
N CYS A 30 9.58 -4.68 5.80
CA CYS A 30 9.31 -5.03 4.40
C CYS A 30 7.92 -4.56 3.97
N ILE A 31 6.88 -4.84 4.77
CA ILE A 31 5.52 -4.33 4.59
C ILE A 31 5.52 -2.81 4.46
N ILE A 32 6.19 -2.10 5.38
CA ILE A 32 6.20 -0.64 5.40
C ILE A 32 6.96 -0.10 4.19
N ARG A 33 8.09 -0.72 3.81
CA ARG A 33 8.89 -0.32 2.65
C ARG A 33 8.17 -0.58 1.32
N GLU A 34 7.58 -1.75 1.12
CA GLU A 34 6.84 -2.11 -0.10
C GLU A 34 5.61 -1.23 -0.31
N GLU A 35 4.87 -0.94 0.76
CA GLU A 35 3.67 -0.09 0.69
C GLU A 35 3.97 1.41 0.61
N SER A 36 5.21 1.79 0.87
CA SER A 36 5.70 3.17 0.75
C SER A 36 6.53 3.37 -0.52
N SER A 37 6.73 2.33 -1.34
CA SER A 37 7.58 2.34 -2.52
C SER A 37 6.81 1.86 -3.76
N PRO A 38 6.30 2.78 -4.59
CA PRO A 38 6.00 2.45 -5.98
C PRO A 38 7.27 2.40 -6.85
N CYS A 39 8.47 2.57 -6.28
CA CYS A 39 9.73 2.67 -7.03
C CYS A 39 10.00 1.45 -7.92
N GLU A 40 9.47 0.27 -7.61
CA GLU A 40 9.68 -0.95 -8.40
C GLU A 40 8.70 -1.13 -9.57
N VAL A 41 7.61 -0.35 -9.65
CA VAL A 41 6.68 -0.41 -10.80
C VAL A 41 7.13 0.49 -11.96
N MET A 42 8.36 1.01 -11.89
CA MET A 42 9.02 1.64 -13.04
C MET A 42 9.72 0.58 -13.90
N ASP A 43 8.98 -0.45 -14.33
CA ASP A 43 9.44 -1.40 -15.35
C ASP A 43 9.78 -0.62 -16.63
N PHE A 44 11.04 -0.75 -17.04
CA PHE A 44 11.57 -0.15 -18.26
C PHE A 44 12.19 -1.24 -19.14
N THR A 45 11.34 -2.10 -19.71
CA THR A 45 11.71 -2.82 -20.91
C THR A 45 11.80 -1.83 -22.07
N LEU A 46 13.02 -1.63 -22.59
CA LEU A 46 13.27 -1.01 -23.88
C LEU A 46 12.78 -1.96 -24.96
N SER A 47 11.51 -1.89 -25.33
CA SER A 47 11.02 -2.54 -26.54
C SER A 47 11.48 -1.70 -27.74
N THR A 48 12.63 -2.07 -28.31
CA THR A 48 13.02 -1.70 -29.66
C THR A 48 12.09 -2.42 -30.63
N THR A 49 11.03 -1.75 -31.07
CA THR A 49 10.23 -2.25 -32.20
C THR A 49 10.91 -1.80 -33.47
N ASN A 50 11.68 -2.71 -34.08
CA ASN A 50 12.11 -2.58 -35.46
C ASN A 50 10.86 -2.59 -36.35
N GLN A 51 10.58 -1.47 -37.02
CA GLN A 51 9.71 -1.45 -38.19
C GLN A 51 10.48 -2.08 -39.36
N GLY A 52 10.00 -3.24 -39.81
CA GLY A 52 10.30 -3.83 -41.11
C GLY A 52 9.02 -3.89 -41.95
N PRO A 53 9.13 -3.96 -43.28
CA PRO A 53 8.21 -3.31 -44.20
C PRO A 53 6.97 -4.14 -44.57
N LEU A 54 5.94 -3.41 -44.97
CA LEU A 54 4.72 -3.90 -45.59
C LEU A 54 5.06 -4.48 -46.98
N GLU A 55 4.73 -5.74 -47.20
CA GLU A 55 4.56 -6.31 -48.55
C GLU A 55 3.09 -6.67 -48.74
N GLU A 56 2.49 -6.06 -49.77
CA GLU A 56 1.24 -6.47 -50.40
C GLU A 56 1.47 -7.81 -51.11
N GLU A 57 0.51 -8.73 -51.06
CA GLU A 57 0.14 -9.48 -52.27
C GLU A 57 -1.27 -10.09 -52.19
N ASN A 58 -1.97 -9.94 -53.30
CA ASN A 58 -3.32 -10.40 -53.62
C ASN A 58 -3.43 -11.93 -53.70
N SER A 59 -4.62 -12.49 -53.49
CA SER A 59 -5.36 -13.22 -54.55
C SER A 59 -6.68 -13.85 -54.05
N ASN A 60 -7.58 -14.03 -55.03
CA ASN A 60 -9.03 -14.26 -54.97
C ASN A 60 -9.48 -15.73 -54.76
N HIS A 61 -10.82 -15.85 -54.66
CA HIS A 61 -11.69 -17.01 -54.96
C HIS A 61 -11.90 -18.04 -53.84
N ASP A 62 -13.08 -18.59 -53.54
CA ASP A 62 -14.40 -18.60 -54.20
C ASP A 62 -15.52 -19.05 -53.23
N LEU A 63 -16.73 -18.51 -53.45
CA LEU A 63 -18.07 -19.12 -53.45
C LEU A 63 -18.46 -20.30 -52.51
N GLN A 64 -19.44 -19.99 -51.64
CA GLN A 64 -20.79 -20.60 -51.54
C GLN A 64 -21.13 -21.73 -50.52
N GLU A 65 -22.39 -21.63 -50.05
CA GLU A 65 -23.29 -22.62 -49.40
C GLU A 65 -23.34 -22.76 -47.87
N SER A 66 -24.35 -22.09 -47.27
CA SER A 66 -25.22 -22.61 -46.21
C SER A 66 -26.24 -23.61 -46.81
N PRO A 67 -26.83 -24.63 -46.10
CA PRO A 67 -27.61 -24.48 -44.85
C PRO A 67 -27.49 -25.70 -43.87
N ILE A 68 -28.00 -25.68 -42.63
CA ILE A 68 -29.31 -26.23 -42.20
C ILE A 68 -29.43 -26.10 -40.67
N HIS A 69 -30.66 -25.81 -40.22
CA HIS A 69 -31.18 -25.76 -38.85
C HIS A 69 -30.91 -27.03 -38.00
N ASP A 70 -30.61 -26.84 -36.71
CA ASP A 70 -31.10 -27.71 -35.63
C ASP A 70 -31.26 -26.94 -34.30
N PRO A 71 -32.19 -27.34 -33.41
CA PRO A 71 -32.77 -26.45 -32.40
C PRO A 71 -32.07 -26.46 -31.05
N VAL A 72 -32.05 -25.26 -30.43
CA VAL A 72 -32.18 -25.01 -28.98
C VAL A 72 -31.43 -25.98 -28.06
N GLY A 73 -30.11 -25.80 -27.97
CA GLY A 73 -29.36 -26.13 -26.78
C GLY A 73 -29.64 -25.07 -25.71
N ARG A 74 -30.44 -25.41 -24.69
CA ARG A 74 -30.55 -24.66 -23.44
C ARG A 74 -29.13 -24.53 -22.87
N ARG A 75 -28.47 -23.39 -23.09
CA ARG A 75 -27.28 -23.00 -22.33
C ARG A 75 -27.75 -22.82 -20.90
N GLU A 76 -27.51 -23.83 -20.06
CA GLU A 76 -27.34 -23.61 -18.63
C GLU A 76 -26.21 -22.58 -18.49
N SER A 77 -26.58 -21.31 -18.40
CA SER A 77 -25.70 -20.31 -17.80
C SER A 77 -25.63 -20.68 -16.32
N THR A 78 -24.66 -21.49 -15.94
CA THR A 78 -24.20 -21.59 -14.56
C THR A 78 -23.77 -20.18 -14.15
N ILE A 79 -24.70 -19.43 -13.58
CA ILE A 79 -24.44 -18.11 -13.00
C ILE A 79 -23.49 -18.37 -11.84
N GLU A 80 -22.24 -17.93 -11.96
CA GLU A 80 -21.30 -17.96 -10.85
C GLU A 80 -21.91 -17.18 -9.67
N PRO A 81 -21.93 -17.76 -8.46
CA PRO A 81 -22.55 -17.12 -7.30
C PRO A 81 -21.78 -15.84 -6.93
N THR A 82 -22.51 -14.74 -6.71
CA THR A 82 -21.93 -13.45 -6.32
C THR A 82 -21.23 -13.54 -4.96
N CYS A 83 -20.29 -12.63 -4.67
CA CYS A 83 -19.63 -12.52 -3.36
C CYS A 83 -20.65 -12.40 -2.22
N ALA A 84 -21.75 -11.69 -2.46
CA ALA A 84 -22.82 -11.55 -1.50
C ALA A 84 -23.45 -12.92 -1.16
N ALA A 85 -23.73 -13.76 -2.18
CA ALA A 85 -24.23 -15.12 -1.99
C ALA A 85 -23.17 -16.06 -1.34
N CYS A 86 -21.89 -15.86 -1.64
CA CYS A 86 -20.78 -16.63 -1.07
C CYS A 86 -20.37 -16.21 0.35
N SER A 87 -20.77 -15.00 0.79
CA SER A 87 -20.27 -14.37 2.02
C SER A 87 -20.57 -15.18 3.29
N MET A 88 -21.74 -15.82 3.33
CA MET A 88 -22.13 -16.73 4.41
C MET A 88 -21.17 -17.91 4.51
N GLU A 89 -20.89 -18.58 3.39
CA GLU A 89 -20.00 -19.73 3.35
C GLU A 89 -18.57 -19.33 3.73
N TRP A 90 -18.09 -18.19 3.24
CA TRP A 90 -16.78 -17.66 3.62
C TRP A 90 -16.69 -17.37 5.12
N SER A 91 -17.75 -16.81 5.71
CA SER A 91 -17.90 -16.56 7.14
C SER A 91 -17.85 -17.86 7.95
N ILE A 92 -18.55 -18.91 7.50
CA ILE A 92 -18.56 -20.24 8.15
C ILE A 92 -17.18 -20.91 8.05
N GLN A 93 -16.55 -20.88 6.88
CA GLN A 93 -15.23 -21.46 6.66
C GLN A 93 -14.17 -20.79 7.52
N LEU A 94 -14.21 -19.45 7.64
CA LEU A 94 -13.33 -18.70 8.52
C LEU A 94 -13.49 -19.16 9.97
N GLU A 95 -14.73 -19.24 10.46
CA GLU A 95 -15.01 -19.68 11.83
C GLU A 95 -14.52 -21.12 12.10
N LYS A 96 -14.75 -22.04 11.16
CA LYS A 96 -14.27 -23.43 11.25
C LYS A 96 -12.74 -23.49 11.26
N GLY A 97 -12.08 -22.76 10.37
CA GLY A 97 -10.62 -22.75 10.28
C GLY A 97 -9.95 -22.12 11.50
N LEU A 98 -10.53 -21.05 12.06
CA LEU A 98 -10.03 -20.42 13.29
C LEU A 98 -10.16 -21.31 14.53
N ARG A 99 -11.15 -22.21 14.56
CA ARG A 99 -11.34 -23.19 15.65
C ARG A 99 -10.57 -24.50 15.45
N SER A 100 -9.92 -24.68 14.30
CA SER A 100 -9.19 -25.90 13.99
C SER A 100 -7.98 -26.05 14.91
N SER A 101 -7.84 -27.22 15.54
CA SER A 101 -6.66 -27.59 16.32
C SER A 101 -5.46 -28.01 15.46
N LYS A 102 -5.65 -28.15 14.14
CA LYS A 102 -4.56 -28.48 13.21
C LYS A 102 -3.59 -27.29 13.08
N PRO A 103 -2.28 -27.51 13.29
CA PRO A 103 -1.27 -26.46 13.12
C PRO A 103 -1.34 -25.79 11.74
N GLY A 104 -1.19 -24.47 11.69
CA GLY A 104 -1.16 -23.68 10.45
C GLY A 104 -2.50 -23.49 9.72
N VAL A 105 -3.54 -24.28 10.01
CA VAL A 105 -4.84 -24.16 9.34
C VAL A 105 -5.50 -22.80 9.58
N HIS A 106 -5.36 -22.27 10.80
CA HIS A 106 -5.91 -20.95 11.14
C HIS A 106 -5.22 -19.82 10.35
N ILE A 107 -3.89 -19.87 10.20
CA ILE A 107 -3.12 -18.91 9.38
C ILE A 107 -3.54 -19.01 7.91
N GLN A 108 -3.58 -20.22 7.35
CA GLN A 108 -3.97 -20.43 5.95
C GLN A 108 -5.39 -19.91 5.69
N THR A 109 -6.32 -20.17 6.61
CA THR A 109 -7.71 -19.71 6.51
C THR A 109 -7.80 -18.19 6.54
N ILE A 110 -7.01 -17.53 7.41
CA ILE A 110 -6.93 -16.06 7.45
C ILE A 110 -6.42 -15.54 6.10
N LEU A 111 -5.30 -16.04 5.60
CA LEU A 111 -4.69 -15.55 4.36
C LEU A 111 -5.61 -15.72 3.14
N GLN A 112 -6.37 -16.83 3.07
CA GLN A 112 -7.38 -17.02 2.02
C GLN A 112 -8.47 -15.95 2.02
N MET A 113 -8.73 -15.32 3.16
CA MET A 113 -9.70 -14.22 3.26
C MET A 113 -9.23 -12.98 2.49
N GLY A 114 -7.93 -12.76 2.30
CA GLY A 114 -7.41 -11.62 1.55
C GLY A 114 -7.94 -11.53 0.12
N LEU A 115 -7.87 -12.63 -0.63
CA LEU A 115 -8.40 -12.70 -2.00
C LEU A 115 -9.92 -12.53 -2.04
N ARG A 116 -10.63 -13.10 -1.06
CA ARG A 116 -12.09 -12.99 -0.94
C ARG A 116 -12.53 -11.54 -0.68
N LEU A 117 -11.82 -10.82 0.18
CA LEU A 117 -12.10 -9.40 0.44
C LEU A 117 -11.84 -8.52 -0.79
N GLN A 118 -10.79 -8.80 -1.57
CA GLN A 118 -10.53 -8.09 -2.83
C GLN A 118 -11.63 -8.33 -3.87
N GLN A 119 -12.04 -9.60 -4.03
CA GLN A 119 -13.14 -9.97 -4.93
C GLN A 119 -14.42 -9.25 -4.52
N TRP A 120 -14.72 -9.23 -3.22
CA TRP A 120 -15.92 -8.59 -2.71
C TRP A 120 -15.90 -7.07 -2.88
N SER A 121 -14.78 -6.41 -2.59
CA SER A 121 -14.60 -4.98 -2.87
C SER A 121 -14.83 -4.68 -4.36
N THR A 122 -14.35 -5.53 -5.27
CA THR A 122 -14.53 -5.36 -6.72
C THR A 122 -15.99 -5.48 -7.17
N GLU A 123 -16.75 -6.44 -6.64
CA GLU A 123 -18.16 -6.59 -7.01
C GLU A 123 -19.02 -5.44 -6.49
N LEU A 124 -18.75 -4.98 -5.26
CA LEU A 124 -19.43 -3.82 -4.68
C LEU A 124 -19.19 -2.53 -5.49
N GLU A 125 -18.05 -2.41 -6.16
CA GLU A 125 -17.76 -1.30 -7.07
C GLU A 125 -18.58 -1.36 -8.36
N ARG A 126 -18.78 -2.56 -8.92
CA ARG A 126 -19.55 -2.77 -10.16
C ARG A 126 -21.05 -2.53 -9.94
N ASP A 127 -21.57 -2.89 -8.78
CA ASP A 127 -23.00 -2.74 -8.44
C ASP A 127 -23.44 -1.28 -8.29
N VAL A 128 -22.55 -0.37 -7.87
CA VAL A 128 -22.83 1.08 -7.89
C VAL A 128 -23.13 1.59 -9.32
N ALA A 129 -22.71 0.85 -10.36
CA ALA A 129 -23.01 1.15 -11.76
C ALA A 129 -24.26 0.43 -12.32
N SER A 130 -24.82 -0.56 -11.62
CA SER A 130 -26.01 -1.32 -12.06
C SER A 130 -26.94 -1.58 -10.87
N ASN A 131 -27.97 -0.75 -10.69
CA ASN A 131 -28.97 -0.90 -9.63
C ASN A 131 -29.79 -2.20 -9.78
N SER A 132 -29.28 -3.34 -9.34
CA SER A 132 -30.03 -4.50 -8.82
C SER A 132 -29.11 -5.72 -8.74
N MET A 133 -28.65 -6.10 -7.55
CA MET A 133 -28.16 -7.46 -7.30
C MET A 133 -29.35 -8.42 -7.23
N PRO A 134 -29.49 -9.38 -8.15
CA PRO A 134 -30.56 -10.37 -8.08
C PRO A 134 -30.29 -11.36 -6.94
N GLY A 135 -31.29 -11.60 -6.08
CA GLY A 135 -31.32 -12.78 -5.21
C GLY A 135 -30.80 -12.63 -3.77
N LEU A 136 -30.51 -11.42 -3.28
CA LEU A 136 -30.17 -11.19 -1.87
C LEU A 136 -31.21 -10.32 -1.16
N VAL A 137 -31.43 -10.57 0.13
CA VAL A 137 -32.13 -9.62 0.99
C VAL A 137 -31.23 -8.39 1.16
N PRO A 138 -31.71 -7.16 0.90
CA PRO A 138 -30.91 -5.96 1.06
C PRO A 138 -30.27 -5.88 2.46
N GLY A 139 -28.94 -5.82 2.52
CA GLY A 139 -28.17 -5.65 3.76
C GLY A 139 -27.65 -6.93 4.42
N GLU A 140 -28.04 -8.12 3.94
CA GLU A 140 -27.51 -9.39 4.44
C GLU A 140 -26.00 -9.55 4.15
N ASP A 141 -25.55 -9.06 2.99
CA ASP A 141 -24.13 -8.95 2.62
C ASP A 141 -23.32 -8.16 3.68
N ARG A 142 -23.90 -7.09 4.22
CA ARG A 142 -23.25 -6.26 5.25
C ARG A 142 -23.13 -6.97 6.58
N LEU A 143 -24.10 -7.82 6.93
CA LEU A 143 -24.06 -8.62 8.16
C LEU A 143 -22.91 -9.61 8.12
N PHE A 144 -22.74 -10.34 7.01
CA PHE A 144 -21.64 -11.28 6.85
C PHE A 144 -20.28 -10.60 6.74
N ALA A 145 -20.20 -9.45 6.07
CA ALA A 145 -18.98 -8.65 6.04
C ALA A 145 -18.56 -8.24 7.46
N ASN A 146 -19.50 -7.71 8.24
CA ASN A 146 -19.27 -7.33 9.62
C ASN A 146 -18.85 -8.53 10.48
N ALA A 147 -19.49 -9.70 10.30
CA ALA A 147 -19.12 -10.93 11.01
C ALA A 147 -17.70 -11.40 10.66
N ILE A 148 -17.31 -11.35 9.38
CA ILE A 148 -15.94 -11.69 8.95
C ILE A 148 -14.93 -10.73 9.57
N LEU A 149 -15.18 -9.41 9.50
CA LEU A 149 -14.30 -8.40 10.09
C LEU A 149 -14.14 -8.59 11.60
N LEU A 150 -15.24 -8.86 12.32
CA LEU A 150 -15.20 -9.11 13.76
C LEU A 150 -14.40 -10.36 14.10
N ARG A 151 -14.56 -11.46 13.34
CA ARG A 151 -13.77 -12.68 13.54
C ARG A 151 -12.28 -12.47 13.27
N LEU A 152 -11.92 -11.69 12.24
CA LEU A 152 -10.52 -11.32 11.98
C LEU A 152 -9.95 -10.44 13.10
N ALA A 153 -10.73 -9.50 13.63
CA ALA A 153 -10.32 -8.67 14.77
C ALA A 153 -10.16 -9.50 16.06
N ASP A 154 -11.03 -10.49 16.28
CA ASP A 154 -10.92 -11.42 17.41
C ASP A 154 -9.69 -12.32 17.27
N ALA A 155 -9.39 -12.81 16.06
CA ALA A 155 -8.17 -13.55 15.77
C ALA A 155 -6.92 -12.69 16.00
N PHE A 156 -6.93 -11.42 15.60
CA PHE A 156 -5.84 -10.48 15.89
C PHE A 156 -5.66 -10.25 17.40
N ARG A 157 -6.77 -10.10 18.13
CA ARG A 157 -6.77 -9.85 19.58
C ARG A 157 -6.23 -11.03 20.38
N GLY A 158 -6.72 -12.24 20.09
CA GLY A 158 -6.40 -13.45 20.85
C GLY A 158 -5.26 -14.29 20.29
N GLY A 159 -4.83 -14.04 19.05
CA GLY A 159 -3.81 -14.81 18.37
C GLY A 159 -2.38 -14.48 18.79
N ASP A 160 -1.45 -15.36 18.43
CA ASP A 160 -0.02 -15.12 18.53
C ASP A 160 0.48 -14.13 17.45
N LYS A 161 1.80 -13.96 17.36
CA LYS A 161 2.44 -13.03 16.43
C LYS A 161 2.18 -13.39 14.96
N GLU A 162 2.22 -14.67 14.62
CA GLU A 162 1.99 -15.14 13.24
C GLU A 162 0.54 -14.93 12.82
N VAL A 163 -0.42 -15.18 13.73
CA VAL A 163 -1.84 -14.90 13.50
C VAL A 163 -2.07 -13.41 13.28
N ARG A 164 -1.52 -12.55 14.14
CA ARG A 164 -1.65 -11.09 14.01
C ARG A 164 -1.10 -10.59 12.69
N LEU A 165 0.10 -11.04 12.32
CA LEU A 165 0.72 -10.71 11.05
C LEU A 165 -0.13 -11.17 9.86
N SER A 166 -0.68 -12.38 9.92
CA SER A 166 -1.55 -12.92 8.86
C SER A 166 -2.80 -12.06 8.66
N VAL A 167 -3.41 -11.59 9.74
CA VAL A 167 -4.54 -10.65 9.67
C VAL A 167 -4.10 -9.32 9.04
N VAL A 168 -2.95 -8.78 9.42
CA VAL A 168 -2.42 -7.54 8.82
C VAL A 168 -2.18 -7.71 7.32
N LYS A 169 -1.56 -8.81 6.89
CA LYS A 169 -1.33 -9.12 5.45
C LYS A 169 -2.62 -9.13 4.65
N VAL A 170 -3.70 -9.68 5.19
CA VAL A 170 -5.03 -9.70 4.55
C VAL A 170 -5.52 -8.29 4.25
N PHE A 171 -5.39 -7.37 5.21
CA PHE A 171 -5.86 -5.99 5.04
C PHE A 171 -4.93 -5.12 4.18
N LEU A 172 -3.62 -5.39 4.21
CA LEU A 172 -2.66 -4.79 3.29
C LEU A 172 -2.95 -5.19 1.85
N LEU A 173 -3.19 -6.49 1.61
CA LEU A 173 -3.54 -7.02 0.30
C LEU A 173 -4.82 -6.38 -0.23
N GLU A 174 -5.85 -6.24 0.61
CA GLU A 174 -7.09 -5.55 0.26
C GLU A 174 -6.87 -4.08 -0.09
N ARG A 175 -6.00 -3.39 0.66
CA ARG A 175 -5.68 -1.99 0.42
C ARG A 175 -4.87 -1.77 -0.86
N LYS A 176 -3.82 -2.56 -1.12
CA LYS A 176 -3.01 -2.50 -2.35
C LYS A 176 -3.89 -2.66 -3.59
N HIS A 177 -4.89 -3.53 -3.52
CA HIS A 177 -5.88 -3.68 -4.57
C HIS A 177 -6.67 -2.39 -4.84
N ARG A 178 -7.02 -1.61 -3.81
CA ARG A 178 -7.70 -0.31 -3.98
C ARG A 178 -6.79 0.75 -4.61
N GLU A 179 -5.54 0.84 -4.16
CA GLU A 179 -4.60 1.86 -4.64
C GLU A 179 -4.27 1.73 -6.12
N ASN A 180 -4.18 0.49 -6.62
CA ASN A 180 -3.89 0.20 -8.02
C ASN A 180 -5.06 0.50 -8.99
N ARG A 181 -6.25 0.85 -8.48
CA ARG A 181 -7.45 1.02 -9.30
C ARG A 181 -7.66 2.47 -9.66
N LYS A 182 -7.89 2.72 -10.96
CA LYS A 182 -7.98 4.07 -11.56
C LYS A 182 -9.17 4.92 -11.07
N HIS A 183 -10.16 4.33 -10.40
CA HIS A 183 -11.42 4.99 -10.03
C HIS A 183 -11.50 5.23 -8.52
N LYS A 184 -11.01 6.40 -8.07
CA LYS A 184 -10.96 6.84 -6.66
C LYS A 184 -12.32 7.07 -5.97
N GLN A 185 -13.45 6.85 -6.65
CA GLN A 185 -14.77 7.25 -6.16
C GLN A 185 -15.52 6.17 -5.35
N CYS A 186 -15.10 4.90 -5.43
CA CYS A 186 -15.76 3.85 -4.66
C CYS A 186 -15.14 3.68 -3.28
N LYS A 187 -15.97 3.78 -2.23
CA LYS A 187 -15.51 3.75 -0.84
C LYS A 187 -15.09 2.33 -0.35
N GLY A 188 -15.17 1.30 -1.20
CA GLY A 188 -14.78 -0.08 -0.88
C GLY A 188 -15.54 -0.72 0.28
N LEU A 189 -15.22 -1.99 0.58
CA LEU A 189 -15.82 -2.75 1.69
C LEU A 189 -15.58 -2.08 3.06
N LEU A 190 -14.38 -1.52 3.26
CA LEU A 190 -13.95 -0.87 4.51
C LEU A 190 -14.36 0.61 4.60
N SER A 191 -15.47 0.98 3.98
CA SER A 191 -16.06 2.30 4.18
C SER A 191 -16.86 2.34 5.47
N LYS A 192 -16.83 3.48 6.18
CA LYS A 192 -17.63 3.69 7.39
C LYS A 192 -19.12 3.34 7.23
N ALA A 193 -19.71 3.60 6.05
CA ALA A 193 -21.11 3.29 5.76
C ALA A 193 -21.41 1.77 5.64
N ARG A 194 -20.38 0.94 5.41
CA ARG A 194 -20.50 -0.51 5.24
C ARG A 194 -20.04 -1.31 6.46
N VAL A 195 -19.19 -0.70 7.29
CA VAL A 195 -18.69 -1.33 8.52
C VAL A 195 -19.55 -0.92 9.72
N ALA A 196 -20.58 -1.72 10.02
CA ALA A 196 -21.54 -1.43 11.07
C ALA A 196 -20.88 -1.29 12.46
N ASN A 197 -20.11 -2.30 12.89
CA ASN A 197 -19.51 -2.34 14.23
C ASN A 197 -18.08 -1.79 14.25
N HIS A 198 -17.81 -0.70 13.54
CA HIS A 198 -16.47 -0.12 13.42
C HIS A 198 -15.82 0.20 14.78
N LEU A 199 -16.58 0.72 15.77
CA LEU A 199 -16.03 1.00 17.10
C LEU A 199 -15.54 -0.26 17.82
N GLU A 200 -16.26 -1.35 17.70
CA GLU A 200 -15.90 -2.63 18.34
C GLU A 200 -14.63 -3.22 17.69
N LEU A 201 -14.50 -3.11 16.37
CA LEU A 201 -13.28 -3.48 15.66
C LEU A 201 -12.08 -2.68 16.16
N LEU A 202 -12.23 -1.35 16.28
CA LEU A 202 -11.17 -0.47 16.75
C LEU A 202 -10.79 -0.79 18.20
N ASN A 203 -11.75 -1.05 19.08
CA ASN A 203 -11.48 -1.39 20.48
C ASN A 203 -10.68 -2.69 20.61
N ARG A 204 -10.95 -3.70 19.78
CA ARG A 204 -10.22 -4.98 19.80
C ARG A 204 -8.76 -4.81 19.39
N VAL A 205 -8.51 -4.09 18.31
CA VAL A 205 -7.14 -3.79 17.87
C VAL A 205 -6.43 -2.86 18.85
N LYS A 206 -7.14 -1.85 19.39
CA LYS A 206 -6.60 -0.96 20.42
C LYS A 206 -6.17 -1.72 21.66
N SER A 207 -6.93 -2.73 22.09
CA SER A 207 -6.53 -3.54 23.25
C SER A 207 -5.17 -4.22 23.05
N VAL A 208 -4.88 -4.69 21.83
CA VAL A 208 -3.56 -5.26 21.48
C VAL A 208 -2.48 -4.18 21.48
N TYR A 209 -2.80 -2.97 21.00
CA TYR A 209 -1.86 -1.85 21.09
C TYR A 209 -1.55 -1.46 22.55
N ASP A 210 -2.57 -1.39 23.40
CA ASP A 210 -2.41 -0.94 24.79
C ASP A 210 -1.59 -1.94 25.63
N THR A 211 -1.76 -3.24 25.40
CA THR A 211 -1.13 -4.29 26.23
C THR A 211 -0.01 -5.07 25.54
N GLY A 212 0.21 -4.84 24.24
CA GLY A 212 1.12 -5.62 23.41
C GLY A 212 2.59 -5.23 23.55
N ASP A 213 3.45 -6.12 23.07
CA ASP A 213 4.86 -5.83 22.82
C ASP A 213 5.06 -4.90 21.60
N LEU A 214 6.30 -4.49 21.34
CA LEU A 214 6.63 -3.55 20.26
C LEU A 214 6.11 -4.01 18.88
N GLU A 215 6.22 -5.30 18.58
CA GLU A 215 5.74 -5.88 17.32
C GLU A 215 4.21 -5.86 17.24
N SER A 216 3.53 -6.23 18.33
CA SER A 216 2.07 -6.18 18.38
C SER A 216 1.53 -4.76 18.24
N LYS A 217 2.21 -3.76 18.83
CA LYS A 217 1.89 -2.35 18.65
C LYS A 217 2.08 -1.89 17.21
N ALA A 218 3.20 -2.25 16.60
CA ALA A 218 3.47 -1.93 15.20
C ALA A 218 2.41 -2.55 14.26
N LEU A 219 2.07 -3.83 14.44
CA LEU A 219 1.00 -4.49 13.68
C LEU A 219 -0.37 -3.83 13.88
N ALA A 220 -0.68 -3.39 15.11
CA ALA A 220 -1.92 -2.67 15.39
C ALA A 220 -1.97 -1.31 14.69
N LEU A 221 -0.87 -0.56 14.66
CA LEU A 221 -0.75 0.70 13.92
C LEU A 221 -0.96 0.50 12.42
N VAL A 222 -0.28 -0.50 11.82
CA VAL A 222 -0.47 -0.86 10.40
C VAL A 222 -1.94 -1.19 10.12
N LEU A 223 -2.59 -1.96 11.01
CA LEU A 223 -4.00 -2.31 10.87
C LEU A 223 -4.93 -1.08 10.94
N PHE A 224 -4.67 -0.14 11.86
CA PHE A 224 -5.41 1.13 11.90
C PHE A 224 -5.27 1.93 10.61
N GLY A 225 -4.07 1.93 10.02
CA GLY A 225 -3.80 2.53 8.70
C GLY A 225 -4.62 1.88 7.58
N CYS A 226 -4.67 0.54 7.54
CA CYS A 226 -5.51 -0.18 6.56
C CYS A 226 -7.00 0.13 6.72
N TRP A 227 -7.43 0.46 7.94
CA TRP A 227 -8.81 0.80 8.28
C TRP A 227 -9.13 2.30 8.24
N ALA A 228 -8.25 3.13 7.68
CA ALA A 228 -8.41 4.59 7.62
C ALA A 228 -9.82 5.03 7.17
N GLY A 229 -10.46 4.31 6.24
CA GLY A 229 -11.80 4.59 5.73
C GLY A 229 -12.93 4.65 6.78
N PHE A 230 -12.73 4.09 7.98
CA PHE A 230 -13.65 4.23 9.11
C PHE A 230 -12.98 4.57 10.44
N SER A 231 -11.66 4.42 10.56
CA SER A 231 -10.92 4.73 11.78
C SER A 231 -10.56 6.22 11.89
N ASN A 232 -10.53 6.95 10.76
CA ASN A 232 -10.01 8.31 10.75
C ASN A 232 -10.82 9.32 11.57
N ASP A 233 -12.07 9.10 11.94
CA ASP A 233 -12.79 10.05 12.81
C ASP A 233 -12.59 9.77 14.31
N ASN A 234 -11.94 8.66 14.66
CA ASN A 234 -11.76 8.28 16.06
C ASN A 234 -10.59 9.04 16.69
N ALA A 235 -10.90 9.99 17.57
CA ALA A 235 -9.92 10.84 18.24
C ALA A 235 -8.86 10.05 19.02
N GLN A 236 -9.23 8.92 19.65
CA GLN A 236 -8.26 8.09 20.37
C GLN A 236 -7.27 7.44 19.40
N ILE A 237 -7.75 6.89 18.28
CA ILE A 237 -6.86 6.28 17.28
C ILE A 237 -5.95 7.32 16.63
N ARG A 238 -6.48 8.51 16.31
CA ARG A 238 -5.67 9.64 15.82
C ARG A 238 -4.56 9.98 16.80
N TYR A 239 -4.89 10.14 18.07
CA TYR A 239 -3.93 10.45 19.11
C TYR A 239 -2.85 9.36 19.22
N LEU A 240 -3.25 8.09 19.23
CA LEU A 240 -2.32 6.96 19.29
C LEU A 240 -1.31 7.03 18.13
N ILE A 241 -1.79 7.14 16.90
CA ILE A 241 -0.93 7.27 15.71
C ILE A 241 0.04 8.43 15.88
N LEU A 242 -0.46 9.65 16.14
CA LEU A 242 0.41 10.83 16.27
C LEU A 242 1.43 10.68 17.41
N SER A 243 1.03 10.14 18.56
CA SER A 243 1.94 9.92 19.69
C SER A 243 3.02 8.87 19.39
N SER A 244 2.73 7.85 18.60
CA SER A 244 3.70 6.82 18.19
C SER A 244 4.70 7.31 17.15
N LEU A 245 4.44 8.41 16.44
CA LEU A 245 5.40 8.97 15.48
C LEU A 245 6.73 9.32 16.16
N ILE A 246 6.66 9.85 17.39
CA ILE A 246 7.83 10.26 18.16
C ILE A 246 8.34 9.16 19.11
N CYS A 247 7.88 7.92 18.93
CA CYS A 247 8.36 6.78 19.71
C CYS A 247 9.86 6.54 19.40
N PRO A 248 10.72 6.27 20.40
CA PRO A 248 12.13 6.00 20.18
C PRO A 248 12.41 4.67 19.47
N HIS A 249 11.38 3.84 19.25
CA HIS A 249 11.51 2.53 18.60
C HIS A 249 11.14 2.63 17.13
N ASP A 250 12.14 2.46 16.25
CA ASP A 250 12.00 2.56 14.78
C ASP A 250 10.80 1.78 14.22
N CYS A 251 10.60 0.54 14.65
CA CYS A 251 9.50 -0.30 14.17
C CYS A 251 8.12 0.32 14.47
N GLU A 252 7.93 0.85 15.68
CA GLU A 252 6.66 1.51 16.06
C GLU A 252 6.50 2.86 15.34
N ALA A 253 7.58 3.65 15.26
CA ALA A 253 7.58 4.92 14.55
C ALA A 253 7.27 4.74 13.06
N GLN A 254 7.89 3.77 12.39
CA GLN A 254 7.64 3.46 10.98
C GLN A 254 6.21 2.96 10.74
N ALA A 255 5.70 2.08 11.61
CA ALA A 255 4.32 1.61 11.52
C ALA A 255 3.32 2.77 11.73
N SER A 256 3.65 3.70 12.62
CA SER A 256 2.89 4.92 12.82
C SER A 256 2.95 5.85 11.60
N ILE A 257 4.13 6.07 11.02
CA ILE A 257 4.30 6.86 9.79
C ILE A 257 3.43 6.30 8.66
N PHE A 258 3.43 4.98 8.48
CA PHE A 258 2.54 4.31 7.54
C PHE A 258 1.07 4.63 7.83
N ALA A 259 0.60 4.42 9.07
CA ALA A 259 -0.79 4.66 9.47
C ALA A 259 -1.20 6.13 9.29
N ALA A 260 -0.32 7.05 9.69
CA ALA A 260 -0.50 8.48 9.53
C ALA A 260 -0.62 8.86 8.06
N GLY A 261 0.23 8.30 7.19
CA GLY A 261 0.11 8.47 5.74
C GLY A 261 -1.24 8.04 5.19
N CYS A 262 -1.84 6.96 5.71
CA CYS A 262 -3.19 6.54 5.32
C CYS A 262 -4.26 7.57 5.68
N PHE A 263 -4.15 8.15 6.87
CA PHE A 263 -5.10 9.17 7.33
C PHE A 263 -4.92 10.47 6.56
N CYS A 264 -3.67 10.82 6.21
CA CYS A 264 -3.35 11.99 5.41
C CYS A 264 -4.00 11.97 4.02
N GLU A 265 -4.33 10.80 3.47
CA GLU A 265 -5.03 10.69 2.18
C GLU A 265 -6.49 11.13 2.23
N ILE A 266 -7.09 11.18 3.42
CA ILE A 266 -8.54 11.38 3.59
C ILE A 266 -8.93 12.48 4.59
N SER A 267 -8.00 12.99 5.42
CA SER A 267 -8.26 14.01 6.44
C SER A 267 -7.24 15.14 6.36
N ASP A 268 -7.70 16.33 5.96
CA ASP A 268 -6.87 17.53 5.77
C ASP A 268 -6.28 18.06 7.09
N ASP A 269 -7.07 18.08 8.16
CA ASP A 269 -6.66 18.56 9.48
C ASP A 269 -5.60 17.65 10.09
N PHE A 270 -5.79 16.33 9.99
CA PHE A 270 -4.80 15.35 10.43
C PHE A 270 -3.50 15.44 9.62
N ALA A 271 -3.62 15.66 8.31
CA ALA A 271 -2.48 15.82 7.42
C ALA A 271 -1.63 17.06 7.78
N CYS A 272 -2.26 18.20 8.09
CA CYS A 272 -1.51 19.39 8.50
C CYS A 272 -0.65 19.13 9.75
N VAL A 273 -1.21 18.48 10.77
CA VAL A 273 -0.48 18.16 12.01
C VAL A 273 0.63 17.15 11.74
N THR A 274 0.33 16.10 10.99
CA THR A 274 1.30 15.04 10.67
C THR A 274 2.50 15.61 9.90
N MET A 275 2.27 16.49 8.93
CA MET A 275 3.34 17.11 8.16
C MET A 275 4.31 17.91 9.02
N GLU A 276 3.80 18.68 9.98
CA GLU A 276 4.62 19.44 10.94
C GLU A 276 5.45 18.48 11.82
N MET A 277 4.83 17.41 12.32
CA MET A 277 5.53 16.40 13.11
C MET A 277 6.63 15.69 12.30
N LEU A 278 6.35 15.31 11.05
CA LEU A 278 7.32 14.69 10.15
C LEU A 278 8.47 15.65 9.82
N PHE A 279 8.20 16.93 9.59
CA PHE A 279 9.24 17.94 9.36
C PHE A 279 10.19 18.04 10.55
N ASN A 280 9.65 18.16 11.76
CA ASN A 280 10.44 18.24 12.99
C ASN A 280 11.24 16.95 13.23
N MET A 281 10.61 15.79 13.01
CA MET A 281 11.25 14.48 13.10
C MET A 281 12.44 14.34 12.14
N MET A 282 12.25 14.64 10.85
CA MET A 282 13.29 14.46 9.84
C MET A 282 14.44 15.47 10.01
N SER A 283 14.15 16.65 10.54
CA SER A 283 15.15 17.68 10.86
C SER A 283 15.98 17.32 12.09
N SER A 284 15.51 16.39 12.94
CA SER A 284 16.25 15.95 14.13
C SER A 284 17.41 15.01 13.77
N PRO A 285 18.61 15.19 14.34
CA PRO A 285 19.71 14.25 14.17
C PRO A 285 19.53 12.95 14.96
N ALA A 286 18.61 12.92 15.94
CA ALA A 286 18.37 11.74 16.79
C ALA A 286 17.56 10.65 16.08
N VAL A 287 16.90 10.97 14.97
CA VAL A 287 16.07 10.03 14.22
C VAL A 287 16.93 9.26 13.22
N THR A 288 16.74 7.94 13.18
CA THR A 288 17.50 7.06 12.29
C THR A 288 17.17 7.31 10.82
N LEU A 289 18.13 7.04 9.93
CA LEU A 289 17.91 7.20 8.48
C LEU A 289 16.73 6.34 7.98
N SER A 290 16.59 5.11 8.48
CA SER A 290 15.49 4.20 8.11
C SER A 290 14.11 4.85 8.34
N VAL A 291 13.92 5.49 9.51
CA VAL A 291 12.68 6.21 9.83
C VAL A 291 12.50 7.44 8.93
N LYS A 292 13.58 8.20 8.65
CA LYS A 292 13.53 9.36 7.74
C LYS A 292 13.15 8.97 6.31
N LEU A 293 13.66 7.83 5.81
CA LEU A 293 13.29 7.31 4.49
C LEU A 293 11.80 6.96 4.43
N THR A 294 11.28 6.28 5.45
CA THR A 294 9.84 5.99 5.55
C THR A 294 9.00 7.27 5.62
N ALA A 295 9.44 8.26 6.41
CA ALA A 295 8.78 9.56 6.49
C ALA A 295 8.77 10.31 5.15
N ALA A 296 9.89 10.27 4.41
CA ALA A 296 9.99 10.87 3.08
C ALA A 296 8.99 10.24 2.11
N GLN A 297 8.88 8.91 2.12
CA GLN A 297 7.96 8.18 1.25
C GLN A 297 6.48 8.56 1.46
N VAL A 298 6.09 8.87 2.70
CA VAL A 298 4.73 9.28 3.03
C VAL A 298 4.33 10.63 2.41
N PHE A 299 5.29 11.44 1.93
CA PHE A 299 4.96 12.70 1.24
C PHE A 299 4.09 12.50 0.00
N ALA A 300 4.20 11.35 -0.69
CA ALA A 300 3.34 10.99 -1.82
C ALA A 300 1.84 10.89 -1.45
N ARG A 301 1.54 10.73 -0.15
CA ARG A 301 0.20 10.45 0.39
C ARG A 301 -0.56 11.70 0.82
N PHE A 302 0.05 12.88 0.82
CA PHE A 302 -0.60 14.16 1.13
C PHE A 302 -1.47 14.67 -0.03
N LYS A 303 -2.36 13.82 -0.53
CA LYS A 303 -3.17 14.04 -1.74
C LYS A 303 -4.66 14.25 -1.46
N CYS A 304 -5.05 14.45 -0.19
CA CYS A 304 -6.43 14.67 0.24
C CYS A 304 -7.03 15.96 -0.34
N SER A 305 -6.27 17.05 -0.38
CA SER A 305 -6.64 18.31 -1.02
C SER A 305 -5.45 18.97 -1.69
N TYR A 306 -5.70 19.89 -2.62
CA TYR A 306 -4.65 20.68 -3.24
C TYR A 306 -3.88 21.54 -2.22
N SER A 307 -4.57 22.12 -1.23
CA SER A 307 -3.95 22.94 -0.17
C SER A 307 -2.95 22.12 0.66
N THR A 308 -3.33 20.89 1.03
CA THR A 308 -2.43 19.98 1.75
C THR A 308 -1.28 19.53 0.84
N ALA A 309 -1.57 19.20 -0.42
CA ALA A 309 -0.55 18.77 -1.39
C ALA A 309 0.51 19.84 -1.66
N ILE A 310 0.11 21.11 -1.89
CA ILE A 310 1.09 22.19 -2.13
C ILE A 310 1.94 22.47 -0.88
N LYS A 311 1.37 22.37 0.32
CA LYS A 311 2.14 22.50 1.57
C LYS A 311 3.14 21.36 1.69
N ALA A 312 2.71 20.12 1.52
CA ALA A 312 3.58 18.94 1.56
C ALA A 312 4.71 19.06 0.54
N PHE A 313 4.37 19.47 -0.69
CA PHE A 313 5.32 19.68 -1.75
C PHE A 313 6.41 20.68 -1.36
N LYS A 314 6.01 21.89 -0.91
CA LYS A 314 6.96 22.93 -0.48
C LYS A 314 7.81 22.50 0.71
N THR A 315 7.22 21.85 1.71
CA THR A 315 7.94 21.32 2.87
C THR A 315 8.97 20.27 2.45
N GLY A 316 8.60 19.36 1.54
CA GLY A 316 9.52 18.36 0.99
C GLY A 316 10.68 18.98 0.22
N LEU A 317 10.44 20.03 -0.58
CA LEU A 317 11.51 20.76 -1.27
C LEU A 317 12.53 21.34 -0.26
N VAL A 318 12.05 21.96 0.81
CA VAL A 318 12.92 22.49 1.87
C VAL A 318 13.76 21.39 2.51
N LEU A 319 13.15 20.23 2.79
CA LEU A 319 13.85 19.09 3.37
C LEU A 319 14.93 18.52 2.43
N VAL A 320 14.66 18.39 1.12
CA VAL A 320 15.66 17.95 0.14
C VAL A 320 16.82 18.94 0.08
N MET A 321 16.52 20.23 0.00
CA MET A 321 17.56 21.26 -0.16
C MET A 321 18.46 21.40 1.08
N ASN A 322 17.93 21.09 2.26
CA ASN A 322 18.68 21.13 3.52
C ASN A 322 19.36 19.80 3.89
N SER A 323 19.10 18.72 3.15
CA SER A 323 19.68 17.41 3.41
C SER A 323 21.02 17.25 2.70
N SER A 324 22.01 16.69 3.39
CA SER A 324 23.24 16.16 2.79
C SER A 324 23.15 14.67 2.48
N ASP A 325 22.07 14.00 2.90
CA ASP A 325 21.88 12.57 2.72
C ASP A 325 21.24 12.29 1.36
N GLU A 326 21.95 11.53 0.52
CA GLU A 326 21.50 11.20 -0.83
C GLU A 326 20.34 10.22 -0.85
N ASP A 327 20.32 9.20 0.02
CA ASP A 327 19.25 8.22 0.08
C ASP A 327 17.91 8.89 0.43
N PHE A 328 17.96 9.80 1.40
CA PHE A 328 16.83 10.65 1.76
C PHE A 328 16.37 11.53 0.61
N SER A 329 17.31 12.19 -0.06
CA SER A 329 17.01 13.06 -1.20
C SER A 329 16.36 12.28 -2.34
N VAL A 330 16.87 11.09 -2.65
CA VAL A 330 16.30 10.18 -3.66
C VAL A 330 14.86 9.79 -3.28
N ALA A 331 14.64 9.32 -2.05
CA ALA A 331 13.31 8.92 -1.58
C ALA A 331 12.30 10.08 -1.64
N MET A 332 12.71 11.28 -1.23
CA MET A 332 11.86 12.46 -1.26
C MET A 332 11.58 12.93 -2.68
N LEU A 333 12.55 12.90 -3.60
CA LEU A 333 12.33 13.26 -5.02
C LEU A 333 11.30 12.36 -5.69
N PHE A 334 11.35 11.04 -5.45
CA PHE A 334 10.31 10.13 -5.93
C PHE A 334 8.94 10.49 -5.37
N SER A 335 8.86 10.71 -4.06
CA SER A 335 7.60 10.99 -3.35
C SER A 335 6.96 12.30 -3.81
N LEU A 336 7.76 13.34 -4.00
CA LEU A 336 7.32 14.63 -4.54
C LEU A 336 6.86 14.52 -5.99
N SER A 337 7.53 13.68 -6.80
CA SER A 337 7.14 13.42 -8.18
C SER A 337 5.81 12.66 -8.25
N GLU A 338 5.61 11.68 -7.38
CA GLU A 338 4.32 10.99 -7.26
C GLU A 338 3.20 11.93 -6.80
N LEU A 339 3.44 12.73 -5.75
CA LEU A 339 2.50 13.74 -5.29
C LEU A 339 2.13 14.72 -6.41
N ALA A 340 3.15 15.28 -7.09
CA ALA A 340 2.97 16.23 -8.18
C ALA A 340 2.24 15.61 -9.38
N SER A 341 2.39 14.30 -9.62
CA SER A 341 1.66 13.61 -10.68
C SER A 341 0.15 13.62 -10.47
N ASN A 342 -0.33 13.79 -9.22
CA ASN A 342 -1.75 13.87 -8.91
C ASN A 342 -2.36 15.25 -9.22
N PHE A 343 -1.55 16.32 -9.28
CA PHE A 343 -2.00 17.70 -9.43
C PHE A 343 -1.22 18.44 -10.52
N THR A 344 -1.87 18.78 -11.63
CA THR A 344 -1.23 19.45 -12.78
C THR A 344 -0.47 20.73 -12.39
N LEU A 345 -1.00 21.51 -11.44
CA LEU A 345 -0.38 22.74 -10.94
C LEU A 345 0.94 22.52 -10.17
N LEU A 346 1.18 21.31 -9.66
CA LEU A 346 2.45 20.95 -9.02
C LEU A 346 3.43 20.33 -10.01
N THR A 347 2.93 19.76 -11.11
CA THR A 347 3.75 19.04 -12.08
C THR A 347 4.80 19.93 -12.73
N SER A 348 4.46 21.16 -13.12
CA SER A 348 5.43 22.12 -13.67
C SER A 348 6.55 22.46 -12.69
N ASN A 349 6.18 22.81 -11.46
CA ASN A 349 7.15 23.15 -10.41
C ASN A 349 8.10 21.98 -10.12
N GLN A 350 7.59 20.76 -10.17
CA GLN A 350 8.41 19.56 -9.98
C GLN A 350 9.35 19.32 -11.18
N VAL A 351 8.90 19.55 -12.41
CA VAL A 351 9.76 19.44 -13.59
C VAL A 351 10.92 20.43 -13.53
N ASP A 352 10.66 21.68 -13.17
CA ASP A 352 11.69 22.72 -13.03
C ASP A 352 12.67 22.36 -11.90
N PHE A 353 12.15 21.90 -10.76
CA PHE A 353 12.97 21.46 -9.64
C PHE A 353 13.87 20.28 -10.03
N LEU A 354 13.34 19.26 -10.70
CA LEU A 354 14.12 18.13 -11.20
C LEU A 354 15.15 18.57 -12.26
N GLY A 355 14.81 19.52 -13.13
CA GLY A 355 15.72 20.12 -14.10
C GLY A 355 16.93 20.81 -13.44
N SER A 356 16.74 21.40 -12.25
CA SER A 356 17.84 21.99 -11.48
C SER A 356 18.91 20.97 -11.05
N PHE A 357 18.53 19.70 -10.81
CA PHE A 357 19.51 18.65 -10.49
C PHE A 357 20.36 18.24 -11.70
N LEU A 358 19.86 18.44 -12.92
CA LEU A 358 20.59 18.13 -14.16
C LEU A 358 21.59 19.23 -14.56
N THR A 359 21.37 20.45 -14.09
CA THR A 359 22.19 21.62 -14.43
C THR A 359 23.25 21.94 -13.37
N GLN A 360 23.00 21.57 -12.12
CA GLN A 360 23.95 21.74 -11.02
C GLN A 360 24.98 20.62 -10.95
N GLU A 361 26.15 20.89 -10.35
CA GLU A 361 27.11 19.85 -9.94
C GLU A 361 26.49 19.02 -8.81
N ARG A 362 25.74 17.99 -9.20
CA ARG A 362 25.17 16.96 -8.33
C ARG A 362 25.79 15.62 -8.68
N THR A 363 25.69 14.67 -7.74
CA THR A 363 26.16 13.31 -7.98
C THR A 363 25.37 12.63 -9.09
N SER A 364 26.01 11.68 -9.78
CA SER A 364 25.41 10.92 -10.87
C SER A 364 24.10 10.25 -10.46
N ARG A 365 24.03 9.76 -9.21
CA ARG A 365 22.85 9.11 -8.65
C ARG A 365 21.64 10.04 -8.52
N LEU A 366 21.84 11.29 -8.08
CA LEU A 366 20.77 12.27 -8.00
C LEU A 366 20.31 12.73 -9.40
N GLN A 367 21.25 12.89 -10.34
CA GLN A 367 20.93 13.20 -11.73
C GLN A 367 20.10 12.08 -12.38
N GLU A 368 20.51 10.83 -12.20
CA GLU A 368 19.77 9.67 -12.70
C GLU A 368 18.37 9.58 -12.09
N THR A 369 18.27 9.79 -10.77
CA THR A 369 16.98 9.82 -10.07
C THR A 369 16.08 10.93 -10.61
N ALA A 370 16.62 12.12 -10.87
CA ALA A 370 15.88 13.21 -11.45
C ALA A 370 15.35 12.87 -12.84
N LEU A 371 16.16 12.23 -13.70
CA LEU A 371 15.74 11.73 -15.01
C LEU A 371 14.63 10.66 -14.90
N ARG A 372 14.75 9.72 -13.97
CA ARG A 372 13.72 8.69 -13.72
C ARG A 372 12.39 9.33 -13.30
N CYS A 373 12.44 10.32 -12.40
CA CYS A 373 11.27 11.09 -11.96
C CYS A 373 10.64 11.88 -13.11
N LEU A 374 11.44 12.56 -13.94
CA LEU A 374 10.96 13.26 -15.14
C LEU A 374 10.26 12.30 -16.11
N ARG A 375 10.88 11.14 -16.39
CA ARG A 375 10.29 10.10 -17.25
C ARG A 375 8.95 9.61 -16.71
N PHE A 376 8.82 9.43 -15.40
CA PHE A 376 7.57 9.07 -14.75
C PHE A 376 6.48 10.13 -14.95
N LEU A 377 6.81 11.42 -14.75
CA LEU A 377 5.86 12.53 -14.93
C LEU A 377 5.39 12.63 -16.40
N PHE A 378 6.30 12.46 -17.38
CA PHE A 378 5.92 12.47 -18.80
C PHE A 378 5.06 11.27 -19.18
N LYS A 379 5.36 10.06 -18.69
CA LYS A 379 4.53 8.86 -18.92
C LYS A 379 3.10 9.03 -18.39
N LYS A 380 2.90 9.79 -17.32
CA LYS A 380 1.56 10.10 -16.77
C LYS A 380 0.77 11.12 -17.62
N GLY A 381 1.38 11.71 -18.66
CA GLY A 381 0.71 12.57 -19.65
C GLY A 381 0.30 13.95 -19.12
N ARG A 382 0.94 14.44 -18.04
CA ARG A 382 0.54 15.68 -17.35
C ARG A 382 1.48 16.87 -17.55
N CYS A 383 2.51 16.73 -18.37
CA CYS A 383 3.42 17.82 -18.73
C CYS A 383 3.73 17.81 -20.22
N GLN A 384 3.96 19.01 -20.77
CA GLN A 384 4.65 19.19 -22.05
C GLN A 384 6.17 19.10 -21.81
N TYR A 385 6.93 18.67 -22.82
CA TYR A 385 8.38 18.54 -22.69
C TYR A 385 9.01 19.92 -22.41
N PRO A 386 9.81 20.06 -21.33
CA PRO A 386 10.50 21.30 -21.03
C PRO A 386 11.62 21.50 -22.06
N ILE A 387 11.34 22.32 -23.07
CA ILE A 387 12.30 22.65 -24.14
C ILE A 387 13.61 23.20 -23.54
N GLU A 388 13.51 23.93 -22.43
CA GLU A 388 14.63 24.54 -21.71
C GLU A 388 15.62 23.52 -21.11
N HIS A 389 15.15 22.31 -20.78
CA HIS A 389 15.99 21.28 -20.16
C HIS A 389 16.48 20.21 -21.15
N LEU A 390 16.04 20.25 -22.42
CA LEU A 390 16.40 19.25 -23.43
C LEU A 390 17.92 19.13 -23.63
N SER A 391 18.64 20.25 -23.69
CA SER A 391 20.10 20.26 -23.86
C SER A 391 20.85 19.64 -22.67
N SER A 392 20.34 19.79 -21.45
CA SER A 392 20.91 19.17 -20.25
C SER A 392 20.57 17.68 -20.18
N ILE A 393 19.35 17.30 -20.58
CA ILE A 393 18.94 15.90 -20.71
C ILE A 393 19.83 15.17 -21.73
N GLU A 394 20.06 15.76 -22.91
CA GLU A 394 20.95 15.20 -23.93
C GLU A 394 22.38 15.03 -23.41
N LYS A 395 22.92 16.00 -22.68
CA LYS A 395 24.26 15.91 -22.06
C LYS A 395 24.35 14.79 -21.01
N CYS A 396 23.30 14.57 -20.22
CA CYS A 396 23.27 13.49 -19.24
C CYS A 396 23.13 12.11 -19.91
N VAL A 397 22.38 12.01 -21.01
CA VAL A 397 22.20 10.76 -21.78
C VAL A 397 23.44 10.40 -22.63
N THR A 398 24.17 11.40 -23.11
CA THR A 398 25.36 11.20 -23.96
C THR A 398 26.67 11.01 -23.20
N LYS A 399 26.70 11.25 -21.88
CA LYS A 399 27.82 10.82 -21.04
C LYS A 399 27.78 9.28 -20.95
N PRO A 400 28.75 8.55 -21.53
CA PRO A 400 28.83 7.12 -21.32
C PRO A 400 29.06 6.93 -19.82
N SER A 401 28.18 6.17 -19.20
CA SER A 401 28.44 5.58 -17.91
C SER A 401 29.78 4.84 -17.99
N MET A 402 30.82 5.37 -17.35
CA MET A 402 31.96 4.56 -16.93
C MET A 402 31.42 3.60 -15.86
N PHE A 403 30.83 2.49 -16.30
CA PHE A 403 30.52 1.36 -15.43
C PHE A 403 31.77 0.48 -15.35
N THR A 404 32.38 0.47 -14.17
CA THR A 404 33.01 -0.70 -13.54
C THR A 404 32.41 -0.84 -12.16
#